data_AF-A0A527HK97-F1
#
_entry.id   AF-A0A527HK97-F1
#
_cell.length_a   1.000
_cell.length_b   1.000
_cell.length_c   1.000
_cell.angle_alpha   90.00
_cell.angle_beta   90.00
_cell.angle_gamma   90.00
#
_symmetry.space_group_name_H-M   'P 1'
#
loop_
_entity.id
_entity.type
_entity.pdbx_description
1 polymer ?
#
loop_
_entity_poly.entity_id
_entity_poly.type
_entity_poly.pdbx_seq_one_letter_code
_entity_poly.pdbx_strand_id
1 'polypeptide(L)'
;MAVTVSPERDTVATPMQRALRESLYAAAISFGLFVLFIGLKTGQNISNELVLTTRWGLLAAVVIATAIGRFLYVAYGQPFLANQKITDVATGLLPASVASRFFQLPAFIVALVAAVVLFAVNSSLVGWVGAEPAGYLQFLRALAVIYVLACVIYYFRGFIHANFTKLGIAALILYPILVVAILSLMSWSFVGGLQGSLKWVDNFGIQILIYVMLAWGLNIVVGLAGLLDLGYVAFYAVGAYAYALLGTQYGLSFWILLPAAGAMAAFWGVLLGFPVLRLRGDYLA
;
A
#
# COMPACT_ATOMS: atom_id res chain seq x y z
N MET A 1 30.27 -20.79 -7.56
CA MET A 1 29.68 -20.61 -8.90
C MET A 1 29.83 -19.14 -9.25
N ALA A 2 30.85 -18.80 -10.06
CA ALA A 2 31.16 -17.43 -10.41
C ALA A 2 30.05 -16.89 -11.32
N VAL A 3 29.44 -15.76 -10.93
CA VAL A 3 28.51 -15.02 -11.78
C VAL A 3 29.34 -14.43 -12.93
N THR A 4 29.31 -15.09 -14.07
CA THR A 4 29.84 -14.55 -15.32
C THR A 4 28.89 -13.45 -15.77
N VAL A 5 29.27 -12.21 -15.46
CA VAL A 5 28.65 -11.03 -16.08
C VAL A 5 29.05 -11.09 -17.55
N SER A 6 28.13 -11.52 -18.41
CA SER A 6 28.30 -11.49 -19.87
C SER A 6 28.50 -10.03 -20.31
N PRO A 7 29.67 -9.64 -20.87
CA PRO A 7 30.02 -8.25 -21.11
C PRO A 7 29.44 -7.66 -22.41
N GLU A 8 28.48 -8.33 -23.06
CA GLU A 8 28.22 -8.10 -24.49
C GLU A 8 26.77 -7.71 -24.85
N ARG A 9 26.12 -6.85 -24.05
CA ARG A 9 24.92 -6.09 -24.49
C ARG A 9 24.79 -4.66 -23.94
N ASP A 10 25.77 -4.16 -23.19
CA ASP A 10 25.82 -2.75 -22.83
C ASP A 10 26.79 -2.02 -23.77
N THR A 11 26.31 -1.73 -24.98
CA THR A 11 26.84 -0.57 -25.72
C THR A 11 26.84 0.61 -24.74
N VAL A 12 28.01 1.20 -24.46
CA VAL A 12 28.27 2.24 -23.46
C VAL A 12 27.30 3.42 -23.63
N ALA A 13 26.08 3.27 -23.14
CA ALA A 13 25.08 4.32 -23.15
C ALA A 13 25.48 5.27 -22.05
N THR A 14 25.56 6.57 -22.37
CA THR A 14 25.77 7.58 -21.33
C THR A 14 24.66 7.42 -20.27
N PRO A 15 24.92 7.69 -18.98
CA PRO A 15 23.92 7.55 -17.93
C PRO A 15 22.60 8.26 -18.26
N MET A 16 22.69 9.35 -19.04
CA MET A 16 21.57 10.09 -19.60
C MET A 16 20.75 9.29 -20.63
N GLN A 17 21.39 8.58 -21.56
CA GLN A 17 20.73 7.74 -22.55
C GLN A 17 20.02 6.54 -21.90
N ARG A 18 20.63 5.96 -20.87
CA ARG A 18 20.00 4.91 -20.06
C ARG A 18 18.77 5.44 -19.32
N ALA A 19 18.88 6.61 -18.68
CA ALA A 19 17.76 7.24 -17.98
C ALA A 19 16.58 7.53 -18.91
N LEU A 20 16.84 8.01 -20.13
CA LEU A 20 15.80 8.27 -21.13
C LEU A 20 15.10 6.99 -21.58
N ARG A 21 15.86 5.91 -21.82
CA ARG A 21 15.27 4.62 -22.22
C ARG A 21 14.40 4.04 -21.10
N GLU A 22 14.89 4.06 -19.87
CA GLU A 22 14.16 3.53 -18.71
C GLU A 22 12.91 4.36 -18.37
N SER A 23 12.95 5.69 -18.54
CA SER A 23 11.78 6.53 -18.32
C SER A 23 10.69 6.29 -19.37
N LEU A 24 11.06 6.06 -20.63
CA LEU A 24 10.11 5.71 -21.69
C LEU A 24 9.45 4.35 -21.45
N TYR A 25 10.22 3.33 -21.03
CA TYR A 25 9.63 2.05 -20.65
C TYR A 25 8.70 2.17 -19.46
N ALA A 26 9.09 2.92 -18.42
CA ALA A 26 8.22 3.18 -17.27
C ALA A 26 6.94 3.92 -17.68
N ALA A 27 7.02 4.87 -18.62
CA ALA A 27 5.86 5.57 -19.15
C ALA A 27 4.90 4.62 -19.88
N ALA A 28 5.43 3.74 -20.73
CA ALA A 28 4.64 2.77 -21.49
C ALA A 28 3.94 1.76 -20.56
N ILE A 29 4.64 1.24 -19.55
CA ILE A 29 4.08 0.34 -18.54
C ILE A 29 3.01 1.05 -17.71
N SER A 30 3.29 2.27 -17.26
CA SER A 30 2.35 3.12 -16.51
C SER A 30 1.08 3.38 -17.32
N PHE A 31 1.20 3.70 -18.60
CA PHE A 31 0.05 3.88 -19.49
C PHE A 31 -0.80 2.61 -19.59
N GLY A 32 -0.18 1.45 -19.83
CA GLY A 32 -0.88 0.17 -19.92
C GLY A 32 -1.62 -0.22 -18.65
N LEU A 33 -1.04 0.02 -17.48
CA LEU A 33 -1.64 -0.29 -16.19
C LEU A 33 -2.75 0.69 -15.80
N PHE A 34 -2.57 1.98 -16.05
CA PHE A 34 -3.49 3.02 -15.58
C PHE A 34 -4.58 3.39 -16.56
N VAL A 35 -4.53 2.95 -17.83
CA VAL A 35 -5.59 3.29 -18.80
C VAL A 35 -6.98 2.82 -18.33
N LEU A 36 -7.07 1.60 -17.78
CA LEU A 36 -8.33 1.07 -17.25
C LEU A 36 -8.65 1.62 -15.86
N PHE A 37 -7.63 1.98 -15.07
CA PHE A 37 -7.81 2.36 -13.66
C PHE A 37 -8.09 3.85 -13.46
N ILE A 38 -7.49 4.71 -14.29
CA ILE A 38 -7.57 6.17 -14.22
C ILE A 38 -8.23 6.74 -15.47
N GLY A 39 -7.91 6.18 -16.65
CA GLY A 39 -8.38 6.68 -17.93
C GLY A 39 -9.89 6.53 -18.14
N LEU A 40 -10.50 5.49 -17.56
CA LEU A 40 -11.93 5.22 -17.66
C LEU A 40 -12.56 5.28 -16.28
N LYS A 41 -13.51 6.21 -16.08
CA LYS A 41 -14.31 6.28 -14.86
C LYS A 41 -15.76 5.92 -15.20
N THR A 42 -16.26 4.86 -14.57
CA THR A 42 -17.68 4.54 -14.57
C THR A 42 -18.39 5.45 -13.57
N GLY A 43 -19.27 6.31 -14.06
CA GLY A 43 -20.17 7.11 -13.24
C GLY A 43 -21.61 6.69 -13.49
N GLN A 44 -22.46 6.90 -12.50
CA GLN A 44 -23.90 6.77 -12.67
C GLN A 44 -24.47 8.16 -12.97
N ASN A 45 -25.20 8.30 -14.07
CA ASN A 45 -25.86 9.56 -14.41
C ASN A 45 -27.16 9.72 -13.58
N ILE A 46 -27.76 10.91 -13.60
CA ILE A 46 -28.99 11.25 -12.85
C ILE A 46 -30.16 10.32 -13.26
N SER A 47 -30.12 9.74 -14.45
CA SER A 47 -31.06 8.74 -14.96
C SER A 47 -30.71 7.28 -14.59
N ASN A 48 -29.79 7.06 -13.65
CA ASN A 48 -29.29 5.75 -13.22
C ASN A 48 -28.57 4.88 -14.28
N GLU A 49 -28.24 5.44 -15.44
CA GLU A 49 -27.46 4.74 -16.47
C GLU A 49 -25.95 4.78 -16.16
N LEU A 50 -25.24 3.71 -16.53
CA LEU A 50 -23.78 3.66 -16.46
C LEU A 50 -23.20 4.48 -17.62
N VAL A 51 -22.62 5.63 -17.29
CA VAL A 51 -21.93 6.47 -18.27
C VAL A 51 -20.43 6.37 -18.05
N LEU A 52 -19.72 6.07 -19.13
CA LEU A 52 -18.28 5.93 -19.13
C LEU A 52 -17.64 7.27 -19.46
N THR A 53 -17.04 7.91 -18.45
CA THR A 53 -16.37 9.20 -18.60
C THR A 53 -14.88 8.97 -18.81
N THR A 54 -14.34 9.48 -19.92
CA THR A 54 -12.91 9.35 -20.22
C THR A 54 -12.11 10.49 -19.59
N ARG A 55 -11.04 10.16 -18.88
CA ARG A 55 -10.17 11.08 -18.15
C ARG A 55 -8.74 11.06 -18.67
N TRP A 56 -8.58 11.27 -19.98
CA TRP A 56 -7.28 11.25 -20.66
C TRP A 56 -6.26 12.25 -20.09
N GLY A 57 -6.71 13.42 -19.62
CA GLY A 57 -5.83 14.41 -19.02
C GLY A 57 -5.15 13.93 -17.73
N LEU A 58 -5.89 13.25 -16.85
CA LEU A 58 -5.32 12.69 -15.62
C LEU A 58 -4.39 11.52 -15.90
N LEU A 59 -4.76 10.65 -16.86
CA LEU A 59 -3.90 9.56 -17.30
C LEU A 59 -2.57 10.09 -17.84
N ALA A 60 -2.61 11.09 -18.73
CA ALA A 60 -1.41 11.70 -19.28
C ALA A 60 -0.53 12.34 -18.19
N ALA A 61 -1.14 13.05 -17.23
CA ALA A 61 -0.42 13.64 -16.11
C ALA A 61 0.33 12.58 -15.27
N VAL A 62 -0.34 11.46 -14.94
CA VAL A 62 0.28 10.37 -14.15
C VAL A 62 1.40 9.67 -14.92
N VAL A 63 1.21 9.43 -16.22
CA VAL A 63 2.24 8.81 -17.09
C VAL A 63 3.46 9.72 -17.19
N ILE A 64 3.27 11.02 -17.42
CA ILE A 64 4.34 12.02 -17.48
C ILE A 64 5.06 12.10 -16.13
N ALA A 65 4.32 12.16 -15.02
CA ALA A 65 4.90 12.17 -13.68
C ALA A 65 5.75 10.92 -13.40
N THR A 66 5.27 9.74 -13.82
CA THR A 66 6.02 8.47 -13.69
C THR A 66 7.29 8.50 -14.54
N ALA A 67 7.21 9.00 -15.76
CA ALA A 67 8.35 9.13 -16.67
C ALA A 67 9.42 10.08 -16.09
N ILE A 68 9.01 11.27 -15.63
CA ILE A 68 9.90 12.25 -15.00
C ILE A 68 10.52 11.67 -13.72
N GLY A 69 9.70 11.04 -12.86
CA GLY A 69 10.18 10.43 -11.62
C GLY A 69 11.22 9.34 -11.89
N ARG A 70 10.97 8.45 -12.86
CA ARG A 70 11.93 7.41 -13.25
C ARG A 70 13.20 8.02 -13.86
N PHE A 71 13.05 9.03 -14.71
CA PHE A 71 14.17 9.72 -15.32
C PHE A 71 15.08 10.36 -14.28
N LEU A 72 14.53 11.15 -13.35
CA LEU A 72 15.30 11.80 -12.27
C LEU A 72 15.99 10.78 -11.37
N TYR A 73 15.30 9.68 -11.04
CA TYR A 73 15.88 8.62 -10.23
C TYR A 73 17.07 7.94 -10.91
N VAL A 74 16.97 7.60 -12.20
CA VAL A 74 18.05 6.92 -12.93
C VAL A 74 19.18 7.88 -13.30
N ALA A 75 18.87 9.11 -13.71
CA ALA A 75 19.85 10.11 -14.14
C ALA A 75 20.64 10.69 -12.97
N TYR A 76 20.01 10.91 -11.81
CA TYR A 76 20.63 11.61 -10.68
C TYR A 76 20.61 10.78 -9.39
N GLY A 77 19.50 10.11 -9.08
CA GLY A 77 19.34 9.35 -7.82
C GLY A 77 20.29 8.16 -7.70
N GLN A 78 20.34 7.29 -8.71
CA GLN A 78 21.22 6.12 -8.75
C GLN A 78 22.71 6.49 -8.69
N PRO A 79 23.25 7.41 -9.52
CA PRO A 79 24.67 7.76 -9.45
C PRO A 79 25.02 8.46 -8.14
N PHE A 80 24.14 9.29 -7.59
CA PHE A 80 24.35 9.91 -6.28
C PHE A 80 24.48 8.87 -5.16
N LEU A 81 23.59 7.89 -5.10
CA LEU A 81 23.64 6.81 -4.11
C LEU A 81 24.86 5.90 -4.30
N ALA A 82 25.27 5.64 -5.55
CA ALA A 82 26.47 4.88 -5.85
C ALA A 82 27.73 5.60 -5.35
N ASN A 83 27.84 6.91 -5.60
CA ASN A 83 28.96 7.73 -5.13
C ASN A 83 29.03 7.78 -3.60
N GLN A 84 27.88 7.84 -2.91
CA GLN A 84 27.84 7.82 -1.46
C GLN A 84 28.31 6.50 -0.85
N LYS A 85 27.95 5.36 -1.45
CA LYS A 85 28.44 4.05 -1.00
C LYS A 85 29.96 3.95 -1.10
N ILE A 86 30.56 4.52 -2.14
CA ILE A 86 32.01 4.54 -2.33
C ILE A 86 32.68 5.41 -1.25
N THR A 87 32.14 6.59 -0.95
CA THR A 87 32.66 7.46 0.12
C THR A 87 32.50 6.85 1.52
N ASP A 88 31.41 6.13 1.79
CA ASP A 88 31.18 5.48 3.08
C ASP A 88 32.16 4.31 3.30
N VAL A 89 32.41 3.51 2.26
CA VAL A 89 33.46 2.46 2.28
C VAL A 89 34.85 3.06 2.47
N ALA A 90 35.16 4.20 1.84
CA ALA A 90 36.45 4.87 1.97
C ALA A 90 36.68 5.51 3.36
N THR A 91 35.60 5.90 4.05
CA THR A 91 35.66 6.54 5.38
C THR A 91 35.45 5.55 6.53
N GLY A 92 35.20 4.27 6.25
CA GLY A 92 34.96 3.24 7.26
C GLY A 92 33.62 3.37 8.00
N LEU A 93 32.72 4.24 7.54
CA LEU A 93 31.39 4.41 8.09
C LEU A 93 30.44 3.38 7.44
N LEU A 94 29.68 2.62 8.25
CA LEU A 94 28.73 1.63 7.74
C LEU A 94 27.70 2.30 6.79
N PRO A 95 27.20 1.61 5.74
CA PRO A 95 26.31 2.14 4.68
C PRO A 95 24.91 2.60 5.16
N ALA A 96 24.67 2.69 6.46
CA ALA A 96 23.44 3.18 7.07
C ALA A 96 23.29 4.72 7.00
N SER A 97 24.20 5.43 6.32
CA SER A 97 24.36 6.88 6.35
C SER A 97 23.21 7.66 5.67
N VAL A 98 22.56 7.10 4.65
CA VAL A 98 21.52 7.82 3.89
C VAL A 98 20.20 7.86 4.64
N ALA A 99 19.78 6.71 5.20
CA ALA A 99 18.60 6.65 6.05
C ALA A 99 18.80 7.47 7.32
N SER A 100 19.98 7.40 7.94
CA SER A 100 20.27 8.21 9.13
C SER A 100 20.31 9.70 8.84
N ARG A 101 20.64 10.15 7.62
CA ARG A 101 20.56 11.56 7.17
C ARG A 101 19.13 12.04 6.91
N PHE A 102 18.29 11.19 6.32
CA PHE A 102 16.88 11.54 6.06
C PHE A 102 16.06 11.53 7.37
N PHE A 103 16.34 10.60 8.28
CA PHE A 103 15.63 10.41 9.55
C PHE A 103 16.33 11.07 10.76
N GLN A 104 17.13 12.12 10.57
CA GLN A 104 17.76 12.84 11.69
C GLN A 104 16.70 13.49 12.60
N LEU A 105 16.93 13.46 13.92
CA LEU A 105 16.08 14.10 14.94
C LEU A 105 15.58 15.52 14.57
N PRO A 106 16.43 16.45 14.07
CA PRO A 106 15.96 17.77 13.64
C PRO A 106 14.98 17.72 12.46
N ALA A 107 15.22 16.88 11.45
CA ALA A 107 14.32 16.72 10.31
C ALA A 107 12.98 16.09 10.71
N PHE A 108 13.01 15.17 11.68
CA PHE A 108 11.80 14.63 12.29
C PHE A 108 10.99 15.69 13.04
N ILE A 109 11.64 16.52 13.86
CA ILE A 109 10.97 17.61 14.59
C ILE A 109 10.33 18.60 13.62
N VAL A 110 11.05 19.01 12.57
CA VAL A 110 10.52 19.93 11.54
C VAL A 110 9.31 19.31 10.82
N ALA A 111 9.37 18.05 10.43
CA ALA A 111 8.25 17.39 9.77
C ALA A 111 7.05 17.15 10.70
N LEU A 112 7.30 16.86 11.98
CA LEU A 112 6.27 16.72 13.00
C LEU A 112 5.57 18.06 13.24
N VAL A 113 6.34 19.14 13.39
CA VAL A 113 5.80 20.50 13.49
C VAL A 113 5.00 20.86 12.24
N ALA A 114 5.51 20.58 11.05
CA ALA A 114 4.79 20.82 9.79
C ALA A 114 3.48 20.02 9.71
N ALA A 115 3.49 18.74 10.11
CA ALA A 115 2.30 17.90 10.14
C ALA A 115 1.25 18.43 11.15
N VAL A 116 1.69 18.83 12.36
CA VAL A 116 0.82 19.41 13.40
C VAL A 116 0.24 20.75 12.94
N VAL A 117 1.04 21.62 12.32
CA VAL A 117 0.57 22.90 11.76
C VAL A 117 -0.44 22.66 10.64
N LEU A 118 -0.16 21.76 9.70
CA LEU A 118 -1.11 21.40 8.64
C LEU A 118 -2.40 20.77 9.18
N PHE A 119 -2.34 20.08 10.32
CA PHE A 119 -3.51 19.52 11.00
C PHE A 119 -4.32 20.61 11.71
N ALA A 120 -3.66 21.54 12.41
CA ALA A 120 -4.29 22.60 13.18
C ALA A 120 -4.97 23.67 12.30
N VAL A 121 -4.40 23.98 11.14
CA VAL A 121 -4.90 25.03 10.23
C VAL A 121 -5.86 24.44 9.16
N ASN A 122 -6.26 23.16 9.29
CA ASN A 122 -7.08 22.46 8.31
C ASN A 122 -8.46 23.11 8.08
N SER A 123 -9.15 23.54 9.14
CA SER A 123 -10.47 24.17 9.02
C SER A 123 -10.41 25.60 8.49
N SER A 124 -9.33 26.34 8.80
CA SER A 124 -9.15 27.73 8.37
C SER A 124 -8.58 27.85 6.95
N LEU A 125 -7.73 26.93 6.48
CA LEU A 125 -7.20 26.98 5.10
C LEU A 125 -8.23 26.60 4.04
N VAL A 126 -9.11 25.63 4.30
CA VAL A 126 -10.16 25.23 3.35
C VAL A 126 -11.16 26.37 3.10
N GLY A 127 -11.42 27.20 4.11
CA GLY A 127 -12.29 28.38 3.98
C GLY A 127 -11.69 29.51 3.13
N TRP A 128 -10.36 29.60 3.02
CA TRP A 128 -9.67 30.69 2.32
C TRP A 128 -9.26 30.34 0.89
N VAL A 129 -9.07 29.05 0.59
CA VAL A 129 -8.45 28.59 -0.67
C VAL A 129 -9.49 28.00 -1.65
N GLY A 130 -10.71 27.71 -1.19
CA GLY A 130 -11.79 27.16 -2.03
C GLY A 130 -11.72 25.64 -2.24
N ALA A 131 -12.80 25.04 -2.74
CA ALA A 131 -13.01 23.58 -2.76
C ALA A 131 -12.06 22.79 -3.68
N GLU A 132 -11.60 23.40 -4.78
CA GLU A 132 -10.73 22.76 -5.79
C GLU A 132 -9.28 22.50 -5.29
N PRO A 133 -8.56 23.49 -4.70
CA PRO A 133 -7.20 23.27 -4.19
C PRO A 133 -7.14 22.52 -2.84
N ALA A 134 -8.28 22.31 -2.17
CA ALA A 134 -8.34 21.57 -0.89
C ALA A 134 -7.83 20.12 -1.02
N GLY A 135 -7.99 19.49 -2.18
CA GLY A 135 -7.51 18.13 -2.44
C GLY A 135 -5.98 18.01 -2.40
N TYR A 136 -5.25 18.99 -2.93
CA TYR A 136 -3.79 19.00 -2.92
C TYR A 136 -3.23 19.19 -1.50
N LEU A 137 -3.90 20.00 -0.68
CA LEU A 137 -3.51 20.22 0.71
C LEU A 137 -3.70 18.95 1.56
N GLN A 138 -4.77 18.19 1.29
CA GLN A 138 -4.99 16.87 1.90
C GLN A 138 -3.92 15.86 1.50
N PHE A 139 -3.46 15.89 0.24
CA PHE A 139 -2.36 15.03 -0.23
C PHE A 139 -1.04 15.35 0.47
N LEU A 140 -0.67 16.64 0.57
CA LEU A 140 0.54 17.06 1.29
C LEU A 140 0.49 16.67 2.77
N ARG A 141 -0.68 16.82 3.41
CA ARG A 141 -0.90 16.35 4.78
C ARG A 141 -0.68 14.84 4.90
N ALA A 142 -1.25 14.05 4.00
CA ALA A 142 -1.07 12.60 4.01
C ALA A 142 0.42 12.24 3.89
N LEU A 143 1.15 12.91 3.00
CA LEU A 143 2.59 12.70 2.83
C LEU A 143 3.38 13.07 4.09
N ALA A 144 3.04 14.19 4.75
CA ALA A 144 3.66 14.60 6.01
C ALA A 144 3.40 13.58 7.14
N VAL A 145 2.16 13.08 7.27
CA VAL A 145 1.80 12.04 8.24
C VAL A 145 2.56 10.74 7.95
N ILE A 146 2.63 10.32 6.69
CA ILE A 146 3.39 9.12 6.28
C ILE A 146 4.86 9.27 6.66
N TYR A 147 5.46 10.44 6.42
CA TYR A 147 6.85 10.70 6.79
C TYR A 147 7.06 10.64 8.31
N VAL A 148 6.19 11.27 9.11
CA VAL A 148 6.26 11.22 10.57
C VAL A 148 6.15 9.78 11.08
N LEU A 149 5.22 8.99 10.54
CA LEU A 149 5.09 7.57 10.89
C LEU A 149 6.33 6.77 10.51
N ALA A 150 6.90 7.02 9.32
CA ALA A 150 8.15 6.37 8.89
C ALA A 150 9.31 6.69 9.84
N CYS A 151 9.43 7.94 10.30
CA CYS A 151 10.43 8.33 11.30
C CYS A 151 10.23 7.63 12.64
N VAL A 152 8.99 7.54 13.13
CA VAL A 152 8.67 6.83 14.38
C VAL A 152 9.08 5.36 14.27
N ILE A 153 8.72 4.68 13.18
CA ILE A 153 9.08 3.28 12.95
C ILE A 153 10.62 3.12 12.87
N TYR A 154 11.32 4.05 12.22
CA TYR A 154 12.77 4.03 12.11
C TYR A 154 13.47 4.21 13.46
N TYR A 155 13.08 5.22 14.24
CA TYR A 155 13.72 5.53 15.52
C TYR A 155 13.40 4.49 16.61
N PHE A 156 12.14 4.06 16.68
CA PHE A 156 11.70 3.06 17.64
C PHE A 156 11.86 1.62 17.13
N ARG A 157 12.59 1.39 16.03
CA ARG A 157 12.71 0.07 15.40
C ARG A 157 13.12 -1.02 16.39
N GLY A 158 14.16 -0.78 17.19
CA GLY A 158 14.63 -1.75 18.20
C GLY A 158 13.59 -2.07 19.27
N PHE A 159 12.90 -1.04 19.77
CA PHE A 159 11.82 -1.19 20.76
C PHE A 159 10.59 -1.91 20.19
N ILE A 160 10.20 -1.58 18.95
CA ILE A 160 9.06 -2.20 18.24
C ILE A 160 9.34 -3.67 17.99
N HIS A 161 10.56 -4.04 17.56
CA HIS A 161 10.90 -5.44 17.33
C HIS A 161 10.91 -6.24 18.63
N ALA A 162 11.43 -5.66 19.73
CA ALA A 162 11.48 -6.33 21.03
C ALA A 162 10.09 -6.53 21.66
N ASN A 163 9.13 -5.63 21.41
CA ASN A 163 7.81 -5.64 22.03
C ASN A 163 6.64 -5.88 21.05
N PHE A 164 6.91 -6.39 19.86
CA PHE A 164 5.95 -6.48 18.76
C PHE A 164 4.62 -7.11 19.17
N THR A 165 4.67 -8.27 19.84
CA THR A 165 3.46 -8.98 20.29
C THR A 165 2.66 -8.20 21.34
N LYS A 166 3.36 -7.55 22.29
CA LYS A 166 2.71 -6.77 23.35
C LYS A 166 2.06 -5.51 22.77
N LEU A 167 2.74 -4.82 21.86
CA LEU A 167 2.21 -3.65 21.16
C LEU A 167 1.01 -4.02 20.28
N GLY A 168 1.05 -5.16 19.58
CA GLY A 168 -0.07 -5.64 18.78
C GLY A 168 -1.31 -5.94 19.62
N ILE A 169 -1.16 -6.67 20.73
CA ILE A 169 -2.27 -6.97 21.65
C ILE A 169 -2.80 -5.70 22.31
N ALA A 170 -1.90 -4.81 22.76
CA ALA A 170 -2.29 -3.53 23.35
C ALA A 170 -3.06 -2.66 22.35
N ALA A 171 -2.59 -2.58 21.11
CA ALA A 171 -3.28 -1.83 20.05
C ALA A 171 -4.66 -2.41 19.75
N LEU A 172 -4.81 -3.74 19.69
CA LEU A 172 -6.10 -4.40 19.44
C LEU A 172 -7.14 -4.07 20.53
N ILE A 173 -6.71 -4.04 21.80
CA ILE A 173 -7.59 -3.76 22.95
C ILE A 173 -7.84 -2.26 23.09
N LEU A 174 -6.83 -1.42 22.89
CA LEU A 174 -6.92 0.03 23.05
C LEU A 174 -7.64 0.71 21.90
N TYR A 175 -7.55 0.18 20.67
CA TYR A 175 -8.18 0.77 19.49
C TYR A 175 -9.67 1.12 19.68
N PRO A 176 -10.56 0.19 20.08
CA PRO A 176 -11.97 0.53 20.27
C PRO A 176 -12.18 1.58 21.37
N ILE A 177 -11.40 1.53 22.45
CA ILE A 177 -11.49 2.48 23.57
C ILE A 177 -11.07 3.89 23.13
N LEU A 178 -9.97 4.00 22.36
CA LEU A 178 -9.47 5.26 21.84
C LEU A 178 -10.43 5.88 20.83
N VAL A 179 -11.04 5.08 19.95
CA VAL A 179 -12.03 5.58 18.98
C VAL A 179 -13.27 6.13 19.70
N VAL A 180 -13.80 5.41 20.71
CA VAL A 180 -14.90 5.92 21.54
C VAL A 180 -14.50 7.22 22.26
N ALA A 181 -13.29 7.27 22.85
CA ALA A 181 -12.82 8.44 23.57
C ALA A 181 -12.66 9.66 22.65
N ILE A 182 -12.03 9.50 21.50
CA ILE A 182 -11.82 10.58 20.52
C ILE A 182 -13.16 11.08 19.97
N LEU A 183 -14.07 10.18 19.60
CA LEU A 183 -15.36 10.56 19.04
C LEU A 183 -16.32 11.16 20.07
N SER A 184 -16.23 10.74 21.33
CA SER A 184 -17.00 11.36 22.43
C SER A 184 -16.49 12.77 22.77
N LEU A 185 -15.17 12.99 22.70
CA LEU A 185 -14.56 14.32 22.80
C LEU A 185 -14.97 15.23 21.63
N MET A 186 -14.94 14.72 20.39
CA MET A 186 -15.31 15.51 19.20
C MET A 186 -16.82 15.80 19.11
N SER A 187 -17.67 14.87 19.55
CA SER A 187 -19.13 15.04 19.49
C SER A 187 -19.72 15.77 20.70
N TRP A 188 -18.87 16.17 21.66
CA TRP A 188 -19.26 16.76 22.95
C TRP A 188 -20.35 15.97 23.70
N SER A 189 -20.47 14.69 23.39
CA SER A 189 -21.55 13.82 23.83
C SER A 189 -21.04 12.39 23.89
N PHE A 190 -21.13 11.80 25.07
CA PHE A 190 -20.73 10.42 25.31
C PHE A 190 -21.61 9.43 24.50
N VAL A 191 -22.91 9.71 24.38
CA VAL A 191 -23.87 8.89 23.60
C VAL A 191 -23.61 9.01 22.10
N GLY A 192 -23.33 10.22 21.61
CA GLY A 192 -22.95 10.44 20.21
C GLY A 192 -21.62 9.77 19.84
N GLY A 193 -20.66 9.79 20.77
CA GLY A 193 -19.37 9.11 20.63
C GLY A 193 -19.48 7.59 20.52
N LEU A 194 -20.33 6.95 21.34
CA LEU A 194 -20.56 5.50 21.28
C LEU A 194 -21.14 5.07 19.93
N GLN A 195 -22.17 5.80 19.47
CA GLN A 195 -22.91 5.43 18.26
C GLN A 195 -22.12 5.71 16.98
N GLY A 196 -21.33 6.78 16.98
CA GLY A 196 -20.34 7.03 15.93
C GLY A 196 -19.24 5.97 15.92
N SER A 197 -18.74 5.58 17.09
CA SER A 197 -17.65 4.61 17.22
C SER A 197 -18.01 3.21 16.70
N LEU A 198 -19.26 2.76 16.84
CA LEU A 198 -19.68 1.44 16.33
C LEU A 198 -19.36 1.29 14.83
N LYS A 199 -19.64 2.32 14.02
CA LYS A 199 -19.33 2.27 12.58
C LYS A 199 -17.83 2.09 12.31
N TRP A 200 -16.98 2.79 13.05
CA TRP A 200 -15.54 2.72 12.87
C TRP A 200 -14.98 1.40 13.41
N VAL A 201 -15.41 0.99 14.59
CA VAL A 201 -14.97 -0.28 15.22
C VAL A 201 -15.43 -1.48 14.41
N ASP A 202 -16.65 -1.48 13.88
CA ASP A 202 -17.14 -2.58 13.04
C ASP A 202 -16.38 -2.65 11.71
N ASN A 203 -16.27 -1.54 10.97
CA ASN A 203 -15.60 -1.56 9.67
C ASN A 203 -14.12 -1.94 9.78
N PHE A 204 -13.37 -1.27 10.66
CA PHE A 204 -11.94 -1.52 10.81
C PHE A 204 -11.68 -2.81 11.59
N GLY A 205 -12.48 -3.13 12.60
CA GLY A 205 -12.35 -4.36 13.39
C GLY A 205 -12.59 -5.60 12.54
N ILE A 206 -13.64 -5.62 11.70
CA ILE A 206 -13.89 -6.71 10.76
C ILE A 206 -12.72 -6.85 9.78
N GLN A 207 -12.23 -5.76 9.19
CA GLN A 207 -11.07 -5.81 8.28
C GLN A 207 -9.81 -6.35 8.96
N ILE A 208 -9.50 -5.89 10.18
CA ILE A 208 -8.37 -6.38 10.96
C ILE A 208 -8.52 -7.88 11.22
N LEU A 209 -9.70 -8.34 11.65
CA LEU A 209 -9.97 -9.76 11.91
C LEU A 209 -9.83 -10.61 10.65
N ILE A 210 -10.30 -10.12 9.49
CA ILE A 210 -10.10 -10.79 8.21
C ILE A 210 -8.61 -10.94 7.91
N TYR A 211 -7.81 -9.88 8.06
CA TYR A 211 -6.36 -9.96 7.82
C TYR A 211 -5.64 -10.86 8.82
N VAL A 212 -6.09 -10.92 10.07
CA VAL A 212 -5.57 -11.86 11.07
C VAL A 212 -5.87 -13.30 10.66
N MET A 213 -7.10 -13.59 10.22
CA MET A 213 -7.47 -14.92 9.69
C MET A 213 -6.64 -15.27 8.45
N LEU A 214 -6.40 -14.31 7.55
CA LEU A 214 -5.55 -14.51 6.37
C LEU A 214 -4.09 -14.80 6.76
N ALA A 215 -3.54 -14.05 7.71
CA ALA A 215 -2.19 -14.26 8.21
C ALA A 215 -2.04 -15.63 8.92
N TRP A 216 -3.07 -16.06 9.65
CA TRP A 216 -3.12 -17.40 10.24
C TRP A 216 -3.16 -18.50 9.17
N GLY A 217 -4.00 -18.35 8.15
CA GLY A 217 -4.04 -19.29 7.02
C GLY A 217 -2.69 -19.41 6.32
N LEU A 218 -2.03 -18.27 6.06
CA LEU A 218 -0.69 -18.25 5.47
C LEU A 218 0.37 -18.90 6.39
N ASN A 219 0.28 -18.70 7.71
CA ASN A 219 1.18 -19.34 8.67
C ASN A 219 1.04 -20.88 8.62
N ILE A 220 -0.18 -21.40 8.49
CA ILE A 220 -0.42 -22.85 8.34
C ILE A 220 0.20 -23.37 7.03
N VAL A 221 -0.03 -22.68 5.91
CA VAL A 221 0.49 -23.12 4.59
C VAL A 221 2.02 -23.05 4.56
N VAL A 222 2.61 -21.91 4.89
CA VAL A 222 4.08 -21.74 4.87
C VAL A 222 4.75 -22.57 5.97
N GLY A 223 4.14 -22.63 7.16
CA GLY A 223 4.68 -23.33 8.32
C GLY A 223 4.63 -24.85 8.22
N LEU A 224 3.62 -25.42 7.55
CA LEU A 224 3.50 -26.87 7.37
C LEU A 224 4.01 -27.37 6.01
N ALA A 225 3.82 -26.60 4.92
CA ALA A 225 4.25 -27.00 3.58
C ALA A 225 5.67 -26.53 3.22
N GLY A 226 6.23 -25.56 3.95
CA GLY A 226 7.60 -25.08 3.77
C GLY A 226 7.84 -24.26 2.48
N LEU A 227 6.79 -23.89 1.75
CA LEU A 227 6.84 -23.11 0.52
C LEU A 227 6.06 -21.80 0.67
N LEU A 228 6.53 -20.73 0.02
CA LEU A 228 5.86 -19.43 0.02
C LEU A 228 4.64 -19.50 -0.94
N ASP A 229 3.44 -19.28 -0.42
CA ASP A 229 2.22 -19.23 -1.24
C ASP A 229 1.88 -17.78 -1.60
N LEU A 230 2.35 -17.32 -2.77
CA LEU A 230 2.00 -16.01 -3.33
C LEU A 230 0.59 -15.96 -3.93
N GLY A 231 -0.05 -17.11 -4.18
CA GLY A 231 -1.38 -17.22 -4.80
C GLY A 231 -2.54 -17.21 -3.80
N TYR A 232 -2.26 -17.36 -2.51
CA TYR A 232 -3.25 -17.46 -1.42
C TYR A 232 -4.38 -16.41 -1.49
N VAL A 233 -4.04 -15.15 -1.76
CA VAL A 233 -5.00 -14.03 -1.79
C VAL A 233 -6.01 -14.17 -2.95
N ALA A 234 -5.61 -14.77 -4.07
CA ALA A 234 -6.49 -15.01 -5.19
C ALA A 234 -7.60 -16.01 -4.84
N PHE A 235 -7.26 -17.10 -4.13
CA PHE A 235 -8.24 -18.09 -3.68
C PHE A 235 -9.19 -17.53 -2.61
N TYR A 236 -8.66 -16.69 -1.71
CA TYR A 236 -9.49 -15.92 -0.78
C TYR A 236 -10.51 -15.05 -1.52
N ALA A 237 -10.09 -14.31 -2.55
CA ALA A 237 -10.97 -13.46 -3.34
C ALA A 237 -12.06 -14.25 -4.07
N VAL A 238 -11.72 -15.41 -4.64
CA VAL A 238 -12.70 -16.31 -5.28
C VAL A 238 -13.76 -16.79 -4.29
N GLY A 239 -13.35 -17.24 -3.10
CA GLY A 239 -14.27 -17.66 -2.04
C GLY A 239 -15.18 -16.54 -1.54
N ALA A 240 -14.61 -15.36 -1.28
CA ALA A 240 -15.36 -14.18 -0.84
C ALA A 240 -16.37 -13.71 -1.90
N TYR A 241 -15.99 -13.72 -3.18
CA TYR A 241 -16.89 -13.37 -4.28
C TYR A 241 -18.00 -14.41 -4.45
N ALA A 242 -17.69 -15.70 -4.38
CA ALA A 242 -18.68 -16.76 -4.42
C ALA A 242 -19.70 -16.64 -3.27
N TYR A 243 -19.22 -16.34 -2.06
CA TYR A 243 -20.07 -16.05 -0.91
C TYR A 243 -21.00 -14.85 -1.16
N ALA A 244 -20.46 -13.74 -1.67
CA ALA A 244 -21.24 -12.53 -1.95
C ALA A 244 -22.29 -12.76 -3.05
N LEU A 245 -21.94 -13.46 -4.12
CA LEU A 245 -22.84 -13.75 -5.24
C LEU A 245 -23.97 -14.70 -4.81
N LEU A 246 -23.62 -15.80 -4.14
CA LEU A 246 -24.60 -16.78 -3.68
C LEU A 246 -25.52 -16.19 -2.60
N GLY A 247 -24.98 -15.34 -1.72
CA GLY A 247 -25.76 -14.66 -0.69
C GLY A 247 -26.74 -13.63 -1.26
N THR A 248 -26.30 -12.84 -2.25
CA THR A 248 -27.13 -11.78 -2.84
C THR A 248 -28.17 -12.30 -3.84
N GLN A 249 -27.84 -13.31 -4.64
CA GLN A 249 -28.73 -13.81 -5.69
C GLN A 249 -29.68 -14.91 -5.21
N TYR A 250 -29.23 -15.78 -4.30
CA TYR A 250 -29.99 -16.96 -3.88
C TYR A 250 -30.45 -16.92 -2.43
N GLY A 251 -30.08 -15.89 -1.65
CA GLY A 251 -30.54 -15.70 -0.27
C GLY A 251 -30.21 -16.88 0.66
N LEU A 252 -29.17 -17.65 0.33
CA LEU A 252 -28.82 -18.86 1.08
C LEU A 252 -28.38 -18.52 2.51
N SER A 253 -28.62 -19.44 3.44
CA SER A 253 -28.19 -19.27 4.83
C SER A 253 -26.66 -19.27 4.95
N PHE A 254 -26.14 -18.52 5.92
CA PHE A 254 -24.71 -18.45 6.26
C PHE A 254 -24.05 -19.83 6.34
N TRP A 255 -24.73 -20.79 6.96
CA TRP A 255 -24.21 -22.15 7.17
C TRP A 255 -24.06 -22.98 5.89
N ILE A 256 -24.80 -22.64 4.84
CA ILE A 256 -24.69 -23.28 3.51
C ILE A 256 -23.65 -22.54 2.68
N LEU A 257 -23.64 -21.21 2.76
CA LEU A 257 -22.69 -20.35 2.06
C LEU A 257 -21.25 -20.62 2.47
N LEU A 258 -20.99 -20.87 3.74
CA LEU A 258 -19.64 -21.11 4.26
C LEU A 258 -18.96 -22.34 3.62
N PRO A 259 -19.55 -23.55 3.63
CA PRO A 259 -18.98 -24.69 2.92
C PRO A 259 -19.05 -24.53 1.39
N ALA A 260 -20.07 -23.88 0.84
CA ALA A 260 -20.17 -23.65 -0.61
C ALA A 260 -19.05 -22.74 -1.15
N ALA A 261 -18.74 -21.66 -0.44
CA ALA A 261 -17.63 -20.76 -0.77
C ALA A 261 -16.28 -21.49 -0.66
N GLY A 262 -16.11 -22.32 0.37
CA GLY A 262 -14.93 -23.18 0.53
C GLY A 262 -14.79 -24.19 -0.62
N ALA A 263 -15.88 -24.84 -1.02
CA ALA A 263 -15.90 -25.77 -2.15
C ALA A 263 -15.57 -25.07 -3.47
N MET A 264 -16.07 -23.85 -3.69
CA MET A 264 -15.77 -23.06 -4.88
C MET A 264 -14.30 -22.63 -4.92
N ALA A 265 -13.76 -22.18 -3.80
CA ALA A 265 -12.34 -21.86 -3.68
C ALA A 265 -11.46 -23.10 -3.93
N ALA A 266 -11.82 -24.25 -3.37
CA ALA A 266 -11.13 -25.52 -3.60
C ALA A 266 -11.20 -25.97 -5.07
N PHE A 267 -12.37 -25.83 -5.71
CA PHE A 267 -12.55 -26.16 -7.13
C PHE A 267 -11.61 -25.35 -8.02
N TRP A 268 -11.59 -24.01 -7.87
CA TRP A 268 -10.67 -23.15 -8.60
C TRP A 268 -9.21 -23.38 -8.22
N GLY A 269 -8.94 -23.71 -6.96
CA GLY A 269 -7.63 -24.11 -6.46
C GLY A 269 -7.09 -25.36 -7.15
N VAL A 270 -7.90 -26.41 -7.30
CA VAL A 270 -7.51 -27.64 -8.02
C VAL A 270 -7.36 -27.37 -9.51
N LEU A 271 -8.29 -26.62 -10.11
CA LEU A 271 -8.29 -26.32 -11.54
C LEU A 271 -7.03 -25.55 -11.94
N LEU A 272 -6.62 -24.56 -11.15
CA LEU A 272 -5.40 -23.77 -11.37
C LEU A 272 -4.13 -24.46 -10.84
N GLY A 273 -4.24 -25.31 -9.82
CA GLY A 273 -3.11 -26.08 -9.28
C GLY A 273 -2.64 -27.18 -10.23
N PHE A 274 -3.55 -27.79 -11.01
CA PHE A 274 -3.23 -28.85 -11.96
C PHE A 274 -2.18 -28.46 -13.02
N PRO A 275 -2.26 -27.30 -13.69
CA PRO A 275 -1.19 -26.86 -14.60
C PRO A 275 0.10 -26.48 -13.88
N VAL A 276 0.04 -25.97 -12.65
CA VAL A 276 1.23 -25.58 -11.86
C VAL A 276 2.11 -26.80 -11.52
N LEU A 277 1.51 -27.97 -11.28
CA LEU A 277 2.26 -29.22 -11.03
C LEU A 277 3.15 -29.65 -12.23
N ARG A 278 2.95 -29.09 -13.42
CA ARG A 278 3.78 -29.35 -14.61
C ARG A 278 5.01 -28.44 -14.69
N LEU A 279 5.14 -27.44 -13.83
CA LEU A 279 6.29 -26.54 -13.78
C LEU A 279 7.29 -27.06 -12.72
N ARG A 280 8.57 -27.18 -13.09
CA ARG A 280 9.66 -27.52 -12.15
C ARG A 280 10.67 -26.37 -12.10
N GLY A 281 11.08 -26.01 -10.87
CA GLY A 281 12.17 -25.06 -10.57
C GLY A 281 11.69 -23.64 -10.25
N ASP A 282 12.12 -23.11 -9.09
CA ASP A 282 12.09 -21.73 -8.56
C ASP A 282 10.91 -20.76 -8.82
N TYR A 283 9.83 -21.22 -9.46
CA TYR A 283 8.56 -20.51 -9.63
C TYR A 283 7.44 -21.08 -8.75
N LEU A 284 7.81 -21.93 -7.77
CA LEU A 284 6.98 -22.45 -6.68
C LEU A 284 7.16 -21.66 -5.37
N ALA A 285 7.96 -20.60 -5.38
CA ALA A 285 8.13 -19.67 -4.28
C ALA A 285 7.49 -18.32 -4.63
#